data_AF-A0A7X9FPP4-F1
#
_entry.id   AF-A0A7X9FPP4-F1
#
_cell.length_a   1.000
_cell.length_b   1.000
_cell.length_c   1.000
_cell.angle_alpha   90.00
_cell.angle_beta   90.00
_cell.angle_gamma   90.00
#
_symmetry.space_group_name_H-M   'P 1'
#
loop_
_entity.id
_entity.type
_entity.pdbx_description
1 polymer ?
#
loop_
_entity_poly.entity_id
_entity_poly.type
_entity_poly.pdbx_seq_one_letter_code
_entity_poly.pdbx_strand_id
1 'polypeptide(L)'
;MLKILCFILIVLTSLVDGFACPLIRGIPDFNCDRKLTIVIIGDSIAYGIGDERHNSMGGYPLRVARSMRFAKVVNLAEPGLRAVELVPKLRKLFKKEQDSEYAQKLRTADIVLLDLGRNDRWLFGTPEETYANLKTARNIITKNISKIEGIAPLVVTAVMILPNRGSQGPWMKALDKLILDGSTLSAPSDLRFDLVDKHLLNKDAIHPTSAGYDSMAKVLLSYLKKTLPRRMRKLRPDSDKDGVFDIAETARFGTDPQNPDTDGDGVNDGQELFVNNTDPRVPN
;
A
#
# COMPACT_ATOMS: atom_id res chain seq x y z
N MET A 1 8.45 -0.40 -65.38
CA MET A 1 8.03 -1.16 -64.18
C MET A 1 8.34 -0.31 -62.95
N LEU A 2 7.37 0.46 -62.46
CA LEU A 2 7.49 1.27 -61.24
C LEU A 2 6.50 0.69 -60.24
N LYS A 3 6.99 -0.08 -59.26
CA LYS A 3 6.15 -0.60 -58.16
C LYS A 3 6.12 0.45 -57.06
N ILE A 4 4.98 1.12 -56.94
CA ILE A 4 4.63 1.96 -55.79
C ILE A 4 4.45 1.02 -54.59
N LEU A 5 5.39 1.06 -53.65
CA LEU A 5 5.26 0.36 -52.38
C LEU A 5 4.42 1.25 -51.46
N CYS A 6 3.14 0.94 -51.36
CA CYS A 6 2.22 1.56 -50.40
C CYS A 6 2.65 1.13 -49.00
N PHE A 7 3.32 2.01 -48.26
CA PHE A 7 3.54 1.84 -46.82
C PHE A 7 2.19 2.04 -46.14
N ILE A 8 1.49 0.94 -45.88
CA ILE A 8 0.39 0.92 -44.93
C ILE A 8 1.02 1.19 -43.57
N LEU A 9 0.87 2.43 -43.10
CA LEU A 9 1.11 2.80 -41.72
C LEU A 9 0.09 2.02 -40.88
N ILE A 10 0.49 0.85 -40.39
CA ILE A 10 -0.26 0.16 -39.35
C ILE A 10 -0.14 1.07 -38.13
N VAL A 11 -1.13 1.94 -37.95
CA VAL A 11 -1.43 2.50 -36.64
C VAL A 11 -1.73 1.27 -35.78
N LEU A 12 -0.74 0.86 -34.98
CA LEU A 12 -1.02 0.05 -33.81
C LEU A 12 -1.92 0.92 -32.94
N THR A 13 -3.23 0.84 -33.15
CA THR A 13 -4.17 0.98 -32.05
C THR A 13 -3.84 -0.18 -31.12
N SER A 14 -2.82 0.01 -30.27
CA SER A 14 -2.78 -0.69 -29.02
C SER A 14 -4.06 -0.29 -28.33
N LEU A 15 -5.08 -1.12 -28.47
CA LEU A 15 -6.11 -1.35 -27.49
C LEU A 15 -5.34 -1.66 -26.19
N VAL A 16 -4.90 -0.58 -25.53
CA VAL A 16 -4.60 -0.63 -24.12
C VAL A 16 -5.96 -0.95 -23.55
N ASP A 17 -6.17 -2.20 -23.17
CA ASP A 17 -7.26 -2.55 -22.26
C ASP A 17 -7.13 -1.56 -21.09
N GLY A 18 -7.94 -0.50 -21.14
CA GLY A 18 -7.87 0.65 -20.26
C GLY A 18 -8.14 0.14 -18.87
N PHE A 19 -7.09 0.07 -18.06
CA PHE A 19 -7.28 -0.22 -16.65
C PHE A 19 -7.54 1.11 -15.94
N ALA A 20 -8.64 1.14 -15.20
CA ALA A 20 -9.03 2.18 -14.28
C ALA A 20 -7.87 2.68 -13.41
N CYS A 21 -7.42 3.90 -13.71
CA CYS A 21 -6.18 4.52 -13.26
C CYS A 21 -4.92 3.72 -13.62
N PRO A 22 -3.82 4.38 -14.04
CA PRO A 22 -2.73 3.71 -14.73
C PRO A 22 -2.13 2.58 -13.88
N LEU A 23 -2.10 1.36 -14.43
CA LEU A 23 -1.37 0.26 -13.79
C LEU A 23 0.13 0.56 -13.81
N ILE A 24 0.73 0.69 -12.64
CA ILE A 24 2.16 0.88 -12.52
C ILE A 24 2.79 -0.51 -12.36
N ARG A 25 3.26 -1.06 -13.49
CA ARG A 25 3.85 -2.41 -13.57
C ARG A 25 2.91 -3.51 -13.03
N GLY A 26 1.61 -3.38 -13.34
CA GLY A 26 0.57 -4.36 -12.97
C GLY A 26 -0.03 -4.15 -11.58
N ILE A 27 0.37 -3.11 -10.85
CA ILE A 27 -0.22 -2.72 -9.57
C ILE A 27 -1.10 -1.48 -9.81
N PRO A 28 -2.38 -1.47 -9.37
CA PRO A 28 -3.21 -0.29 -9.48
C PRO A 28 -2.62 0.89 -8.74
N ASP A 29 -2.54 2.02 -9.42
CA ASP A 29 -2.44 3.34 -8.79
C ASP A 29 -3.78 3.62 -8.10
N PHE A 30 -3.78 3.57 -6.77
CA PHE A 30 -4.97 3.61 -5.94
C PHE A 30 -5.34 5.04 -5.55
N ASN A 31 -4.69 6.08 -6.05
CA ASN A 31 -5.19 7.45 -5.90
C ASN A 31 -5.20 8.23 -7.23
N CYS A 32 -4.80 7.56 -8.31
CA CYS A 32 -4.80 8.06 -9.69
C CYS A 32 -3.90 9.30 -9.86
N ASP A 33 -2.83 9.38 -9.07
CA ASP A 33 -1.85 10.47 -9.12
C ASP A 33 -0.62 10.18 -10.01
N ARG A 34 -0.65 9.02 -10.70
CA ARG A 34 0.37 8.44 -11.58
C ARG A 34 1.63 7.99 -10.86
N LYS A 35 1.58 7.82 -9.54
CA LYS A 35 2.69 7.31 -8.74
C LYS A 35 2.19 6.12 -7.93
N LEU A 36 3.12 5.21 -7.64
CA LEU A 36 2.85 4.13 -6.70
C LEU A 36 3.64 4.39 -5.43
N THR A 37 2.95 4.77 -4.36
CA THR A 37 3.52 5.03 -3.04
C THR A 37 3.06 3.98 -2.03
N ILE A 38 4.03 3.27 -1.46
CA ILE A 38 3.81 2.28 -0.40
C ILE A 38 4.41 2.84 0.88
N VAL A 39 3.56 3.11 1.87
CA VAL A 39 3.97 3.58 3.19
C VAL A 39 3.98 2.42 4.16
N ILE A 40 5.03 2.31 4.97
CA ILE A 40 5.19 1.27 5.98
C ILE A 40 5.25 1.95 7.33
N ILE A 41 4.28 1.67 8.19
CA ILE A 41 4.29 2.05 9.61
C ILE A 41 4.60 0.79 10.40
N GLY A 42 5.68 0.82 11.18
CA GLY A 42 6.10 -0.33 11.97
C GLY A 42 7.03 0.03 13.11
N ASP A 43 7.58 -1.00 13.73
CA ASP A 43 8.50 -0.90 14.87
C ASP A 43 9.97 -1.15 14.46
N SER A 44 10.78 -1.61 15.41
CA SER A 44 12.18 -2.00 15.25
C SER A 44 12.43 -2.96 14.09
N ILE A 45 11.48 -3.85 13.77
CA ILE A 45 11.68 -4.82 12.69
C ILE A 45 11.57 -4.12 11.33
N ALA A 46 10.54 -3.32 11.10
CA ALA A 46 10.43 -2.53 9.87
C ALA A 46 11.55 -1.48 9.77
N TYR A 47 12.04 -0.97 10.90
CA TYR A 47 13.21 -0.09 10.94
C TYR A 47 14.50 -0.80 10.47
N GLY A 48 14.63 -2.10 10.74
CA GLY A 48 15.77 -2.91 10.31
C GLY A 48 16.75 -3.28 11.41
N ILE A 49 16.37 -3.17 12.68
CA ILE A 49 17.23 -3.57 13.80
C ILE A 49 17.67 -5.03 13.64
N GLY A 50 18.98 -5.30 13.73
CA GLY A 50 19.54 -6.63 13.53
C GLY A 50 19.95 -6.95 12.09
N ASP A 51 19.76 -6.01 11.14
CA ASP A 51 20.27 -6.13 9.77
C ASP A 51 21.75 -5.77 9.68
N GLU A 52 22.63 -6.74 9.98
CA GLU A 52 24.08 -6.55 10.01
C GLU A 52 24.67 -6.04 8.68
N ARG A 53 24.11 -6.44 7.53
CA ARG A 53 24.53 -5.93 6.20
C ARG A 53 24.19 -4.46 5.94
N HIS A 54 23.35 -3.85 6.76
CA HIS A 54 22.89 -2.46 6.56
C HIS A 54 22.88 -1.67 7.88
N ASN A 55 23.88 -1.91 8.74
CA ASN A 55 24.09 -1.18 9.98
C ASN A 55 22.82 -1.10 10.87
N SER A 56 22.03 -2.18 10.90
CA SER A 56 20.77 -2.25 11.67
C SER A 56 19.68 -1.23 11.28
N MET A 57 19.66 -0.76 10.03
CA MET A 57 18.68 0.24 9.54
C MET A 57 18.07 -0.06 8.16
N GLY A 58 18.41 -1.20 7.53
CA GLY A 58 17.92 -1.53 6.19
C GLY A 58 16.53 -2.20 6.23
N GLY A 59 16.46 -3.33 6.92
CA GLY A 59 15.23 -4.10 7.06
C GLY A 59 14.67 -4.60 5.73
N TYR A 60 13.44 -5.12 5.77
CA TYR A 60 12.73 -5.48 4.55
C TYR A 60 12.29 -4.25 3.73
N PRO A 61 11.96 -3.07 4.30
CA PRO A 61 11.56 -1.92 3.50
C PRO A 61 12.63 -1.48 2.50
N LEU A 62 13.91 -1.43 2.89
CA LEU A 62 15.00 -1.07 1.97
C LEU A 62 15.13 -2.06 0.81
N ARG A 63 14.97 -3.36 1.07
CA ARG A 63 15.04 -4.42 0.04
C ARG A 63 13.88 -4.31 -0.95
N VAL A 64 12.68 -4.01 -0.46
CA VAL A 64 11.51 -3.76 -1.31
C VAL A 64 11.71 -2.49 -2.14
N ALA A 65 12.18 -1.40 -1.55
CA ALA A 65 12.48 -0.14 -2.25
C ALA A 65 13.47 -0.35 -3.40
N ARG A 66 14.56 -1.09 -3.16
CA ARG A 66 15.55 -1.45 -4.19
C ARG A 66 14.97 -2.33 -5.30
N SER A 67 14.02 -3.21 -4.98
CA SER A 67 13.40 -4.13 -5.92
C SER A 67 12.26 -3.49 -6.73
N MET A 68 11.64 -2.45 -6.19
CA MET A 68 10.53 -1.71 -6.80
C MET A 68 10.94 -0.26 -7.08
N ARG A 69 12.00 -0.05 -7.87
CA ARG A 69 12.51 1.29 -8.22
C ARG A 69 11.49 2.19 -8.94
N PHE A 70 10.41 1.61 -9.47
CA PHE A 70 9.29 2.31 -10.09
C PHE A 70 8.25 2.80 -9.07
N ALA A 71 8.38 2.42 -7.80
CA ALA A 71 7.48 2.78 -6.72
C ALA A 71 8.26 3.54 -5.63
N LYS A 72 7.58 4.46 -4.96
CA LYS A 72 8.10 5.15 -3.78
C LYS A 72 7.76 4.33 -2.53
N VAL A 73 8.77 3.69 -1.94
CA VAL A 73 8.61 2.99 -0.66
C VAL A 73 9.03 3.94 0.46
N VAL A 74 8.09 4.28 1.34
CA VAL A 74 8.31 5.18 2.48
C VAL A 74 8.31 4.36 3.76
N ASN A 75 9.44 4.34 4.46
CA ASN A 75 9.55 3.70 5.77
C ASN A 75 9.33 4.73 6.88
N LEU A 76 8.23 4.61 7.62
CA LEU A 76 7.88 5.42 8.79
C LEU A 76 8.05 4.61 10.09
N ALA A 77 8.85 3.55 10.05
CA ALA A 77 9.06 2.70 11.22
C ALA A 77 9.83 3.43 12.33
N GLU A 78 9.41 3.19 13.57
CA GLU A 78 10.00 3.77 14.76
C GLU A 78 10.35 2.66 15.75
N PRO A 79 11.63 2.47 16.10
CA PRO A 79 12.03 1.45 17.06
C PRO A 79 11.25 1.55 18.37
N GLY A 80 10.72 0.42 18.84
CA GLY A 80 9.93 0.36 20.08
C GLY A 80 8.48 0.83 19.97
N LEU A 81 8.03 1.40 18.85
CA LEU A 81 6.65 1.87 18.69
C LEU A 81 5.64 0.77 18.99
N ARG A 82 4.56 1.13 19.69
CA ARG A 82 3.43 0.26 20.03
C ARG A 82 2.15 0.67 19.32
N ALA A 83 1.24 -0.28 19.13
CA ALA A 83 -0.07 -0.01 18.54
C ALA A 83 -0.87 1.00 19.39
N VAL A 84 -0.79 0.87 20.72
CA VAL A 84 -1.41 1.82 21.66
C VAL A 84 -0.90 3.27 21.52
N GLU A 85 0.36 3.46 21.11
CA GLU A 85 0.98 4.78 20.94
C GLU A 85 0.71 5.38 19.55
N LEU A 86 0.54 4.52 18.54
CA LEU A 86 0.25 4.96 17.19
C LEU A 86 -1.10 5.71 17.10
N VAL A 87 -2.12 5.25 17.82
CA VAL A 87 -3.46 5.86 17.80
C VAL A 87 -3.45 7.35 18.20
N PRO A 88 -2.96 7.75 19.39
CA PRO A 88 -2.89 9.16 19.76
C PRO A 88 -1.97 9.96 18.86
N LYS A 89 -0.87 9.36 18.36
CA LYS A 89 0.03 10.00 17.40
C LYS A 89 -0.68 10.37 16.10
N LEU A 90 -1.43 9.43 15.49
CA LEU A 90 -2.22 9.70 14.28
C LEU A 90 -3.34 10.72 14.53
N ARG A 91 -4.00 10.69 15.69
CA ARG A 91 -5.01 11.70 16.04
C ARG A 91 -4.40 13.10 16.14
N LYS A 92 -3.22 13.23 16.74
CA LYS A 92 -2.49 14.50 16.81
C LYS A 92 -2.09 14.97 15.41
N LEU A 93 -1.54 14.06 14.60
CA LEU A 93 -1.13 14.31 13.22
C LEU A 93 -2.26 14.93 12.41
N PHE A 94 -3.41 14.25 12.33
CA PHE A 94 -4.55 14.71 11.53
C PHE A 94 -5.37 15.85 12.19
N LYS A 95 -5.01 16.32 13.39
CA LYS A 95 -5.67 17.47 14.04
C LYS A 95 -4.82 18.74 14.01
N LYS A 96 -3.49 18.62 14.19
CA LYS A 96 -2.59 19.77 14.42
C LYS A 96 -1.40 19.84 13.47
N GLU A 97 -1.04 18.74 12.83
CA GLU A 97 0.20 18.62 12.05
C GLU A 97 -0.10 18.08 10.64
N GLN A 98 -1.24 18.50 10.07
CA GLN A 98 -1.72 18.02 8.76
C GLN A 98 -0.76 18.34 7.61
N ASP A 99 0.05 19.39 7.76
CA ASP A 99 1.06 19.81 6.80
C ASP A 99 2.46 19.27 7.11
N SER A 100 2.61 18.45 8.16
CA SER A 100 3.89 17.82 8.47
C SER A 100 4.34 16.88 7.35
N GLU A 101 5.64 16.70 7.19
CA GLU A 101 6.21 15.76 6.23
C GLU A 101 5.65 14.34 6.41
N TYR A 102 5.39 13.94 7.66
CA TYR A 102 4.79 12.64 7.99
C TYR A 102 3.35 12.53 7.45
N ALA A 103 2.52 13.56 7.62
CA ALA A 103 1.16 13.59 7.09
C ALA A 103 1.16 13.61 5.56
N GLN A 104 2.03 14.41 4.94
CA GLN A 104 2.17 14.46 3.48
C GLN A 104 2.56 13.09 2.90
N LYS A 105 3.49 12.38 3.53
CA LYS A 105 3.87 11.01 3.13
C LYS A 105 2.71 10.02 3.16
N LEU A 106 1.79 10.16 4.12
CA LEU A 106 0.59 9.33 4.21
C LEU A 106 -0.49 9.72 3.21
N ARG A 107 -0.67 11.02 2.94
CA ARG A 107 -1.69 11.53 2.01
C ARG A 107 -1.48 11.03 0.58
N THR A 108 -0.23 10.89 0.15
CA THR A 108 0.11 10.37 -1.18
C THR A 108 0.15 8.84 -1.26
N ALA A 109 -0.27 8.12 -0.22
CA ALA A 109 -0.15 6.66 -0.19
C ALA A 109 -1.24 6.00 -1.04
N ASP A 110 -0.86 5.00 -1.83
CA ASP A 110 -1.79 4.03 -2.41
C ASP A 110 -2.06 2.91 -1.41
N ILE A 111 -0.97 2.49 -0.76
CA ILE A 111 -0.94 1.35 0.15
C ILE A 111 -0.26 1.80 1.43
N VAL A 112 -0.88 1.51 2.57
CA VAL A 112 -0.27 1.66 3.89
C VAL A 112 -0.17 0.29 4.55
N LEU A 113 1.03 -0.13 4.94
CA LEU A 113 1.26 -1.36 5.67
C LEU A 113 1.42 -1.05 7.16
N LEU A 114 0.68 -1.75 8.01
CA LEU A 114 0.83 -1.75 9.46
C LEU A 114 1.55 -3.04 9.88
N ASP A 115 2.83 -2.93 10.28
CA ASP A 115 3.65 -4.03 10.81
C ASP A 115 4.09 -3.67 12.24
N LEU A 116 3.14 -3.75 13.17
CA LEU A 116 3.24 -3.19 14.51
C LEU A 116 2.42 -4.01 15.51
N GLY A 117 2.89 -4.15 16.74
CA GLY A 117 2.10 -4.72 17.85
C GLY A 117 2.90 -5.64 18.77
N ARG A 118 4.07 -6.13 18.33
CA ARG A 118 4.96 -6.97 19.14
C ARG A 118 5.37 -6.31 20.46
N ASN A 119 5.61 -4.99 20.43
CA ASN A 119 6.04 -4.23 21.60
C ASN A 119 4.94 -4.04 22.65
N ASP A 120 3.66 -4.09 22.25
CA ASP A 120 2.52 -3.99 23.19
C ASP A 120 2.57 -5.11 24.22
N ARG A 121 3.05 -6.30 23.82
CA ARG A 121 3.32 -7.41 24.74
C ARG A 121 4.30 -7.06 25.85
N TRP A 122 5.36 -6.29 25.58
CA TRP A 122 6.41 -6.00 26.58
C TRP A 122 5.95 -5.12 27.71
N LEU A 123 4.86 -4.41 27.51
CA LEU A 123 4.25 -3.55 28.52
C LEU A 123 2.85 -4.06 28.91
N PHE A 124 2.69 -5.39 28.91
CA PHE A 124 1.52 -6.11 29.40
C PHE A 124 0.21 -5.83 28.65
N GLY A 125 0.27 -5.35 27.40
CA GLY A 125 -0.91 -5.24 26.55
C GLY A 125 -1.46 -6.62 26.15
N THR A 126 -2.78 -6.71 25.98
CA THR A 126 -3.42 -7.94 25.48
C THR A 126 -3.40 -8.02 23.94
N PRO A 127 -3.48 -9.22 23.34
CA PRO A 127 -3.69 -9.36 21.90
C PRO A 127 -4.94 -8.62 21.41
N GLU A 128 -6.03 -8.66 22.17
CA GLU A 128 -7.31 -8.03 21.85
C GLU A 128 -7.20 -6.50 21.79
N GLU A 129 -6.58 -5.89 22.80
CA GLU A 129 -6.32 -4.44 22.83
C GLU A 129 -5.38 -4.02 21.71
N THR A 130 -4.32 -4.79 21.48
CA THR A 130 -3.36 -4.53 20.38
C THR A 130 -4.08 -4.54 19.04
N TYR A 131 -4.90 -5.56 18.78
CA TYR A 131 -5.70 -5.65 17.56
C TYR A 131 -6.74 -4.52 17.45
N ALA A 132 -7.39 -4.15 18.55
CA ALA A 132 -8.31 -3.01 18.58
C ALA A 132 -7.61 -1.69 18.22
N ASN A 133 -6.39 -1.48 18.71
CA ASN A 133 -5.57 -0.32 18.37
C ASN A 133 -5.15 -0.30 16.90
N LEU A 134 -4.75 -1.44 16.33
CA LEU A 134 -4.44 -1.55 14.89
C LEU A 134 -5.66 -1.23 14.01
N LYS A 135 -6.85 -1.75 14.36
CA LYS A 135 -8.10 -1.38 13.68
C LYS A 135 -8.39 0.11 13.78
N THR A 136 -8.17 0.69 14.96
CA THR A 136 -8.39 2.12 15.19
C THR A 136 -7.41 2.97 14.38
N ALA A 137 -6.13 2.61 14.35
CA ALA A 137 -5.11 3.27 13.54
C ALA A 137 -5.46 3.25 12.05
N ARG A 138 -5.82 2.07 11.52
CA ARG A 138 -6.34 1.92 10.16
C ARG A 138 -7.50 2.87 9.88
N ASN A 139 -8.52 2.85 10.72
CA ASN A 139 -9.71 3.67 10.53
C ASN A 139 -9.39 5.18 10.56
N ILE A 140 -8.45 5.60 11.42
CA ILE A 140 -7.97 6.99 11.45
C ILE A 140 -7.30 7.36 10.12
N ILE A 141 -6.40 6.51 9.62
CA ILE A 141 -5.69 6.74 8.36
C ILE A 141 -6.68 6.83 7.20
N THR A 142 -7.51 5.80 6.99
CA THR A 142 -8.48 5.73 5.89
C THR A 142 -9.45 6.92 5.92
N LYS A 143 -10.05 7.20 7.08
CA LYS A 143 -11.07 8.27 7.19
C LYS A 143 -10.47 9.66 6.98
N ASN A 144 -9.32 9.96 7.58
CA ASN A 144 -8.75 11.31 7.46
C ASN A 144 -8.16 11.54 6.07
N ILE A 145 -7.51 10.56 5.46
CA ILE A 145 -6.99 10.73 4.10
C ILE A 145 -8.13 10.84 3.10
N SER A 146 -9.16 10.00 3.15
CA SER A 146 -10.34 10.18 2.28
C SER A 146 -11.01 11.54 2.48
N LYS A 147 -11.06 12.06 3.72
CA LYS A 147 -11.59 13.41 3.96
C LYS A 147 -10.75 14.52 3.32
N ILE A 148 -9.43 14.36 3.27
CA ILE A 148 -8.50 15.39 2.80
C ILE A 148 -8.28 15.30 1.28
N GLU A 149 -8.08 14.09 0.77
CA GLU A 149 -7.71 13.79 -0.62
C GLU A 149 -8.89 13.28 -1.46
N GLY A 150 -10.07 13.09 -0.85
CA GLY A 150 -11.23 12.44 -1.48
C GLY A 150 -11.10 10.92 -1.59
N ILE A 151 -9.87 10.41 -1.71
CA ILE A 151 -9.56 9.01 -1.98
C ILE A 151 -8.68 8.42 -0.87
N ALA A 152 -9.10 7.29 -0.27
CA ALA A 152 -8.31 6.63 0.78
C ALA A 152 -7.30 5.61 0.24
N PRO A 153 -6.14 5.43 0.90
CA PRO A 153 -5.26 4.30 0.64
C PRO A 153 -5.90 2.97 1.04
N LEU A 154 -5.40 1.88 0.45
CA LEU A 154 -5.62 0.54 0.98
C LEU A 154 -4.68 0.29 2.16
N VAL A 155 -5.24 0.15 3.35
CA VAL A 155 -4.46 -0.14 4.57
C VAL A 155 -4.45 -1.64 4.84
N VAL A 156 -3.26 -2.25 4.85
CA VAL A 156 -3.02 -3.67 5.09
C VAL A 156 -2.40 -3.85 6.48
N THR A 157 -2.97 -4.72 7.31
CA THR A 157 -2.36 -5.11 8.60
C THR A 157 -1.57 -6.40 8.43
N ALA A 158 -0.26 -6.39 8.65
CA ALA A 158 0.56 -7.58 8.52
C ALA A 158 0.33 -8.56 9.68
N VAL A 159 0.34 -9.86 9.38
CA VAL A 159 0.55 -10.92 10.37
C VAL A 159 2.04 -10.96 10.67
N MET A 160 2.39 -11.02 11.96
CA MET A 160 3.74 -10.66 12.41
C MET A 160 4.70 -11.84 12.31
N ILE A 161 5.98 -11.57 12.05
CA ILE A 161 7.01 -12.62 12.19
C ILE A 161 7.04 -13.14 13.64
N LEU A 162 7.06 -14.46 13.79
CA LEU A 162 7.05 -15.10 15.09
C LEU A 162 8.45 -15.05 15.74
N PRO A 163 8.55 -14.69 17.04
CA PRO A 163 9.80 -14.78 17.77
C PRO A 163 10.16 -16.25 18.05
N ASN A 164 11.44 -16.54 18.23
CA ASN A 164 11.90 -17.86 18.68
C ASN A 164 12.11 -17.89 20.20
N ARG A 165 11.11 -17.41 20.96
CA ARG A 165 11.10 -17.37 22.43
C ARG A 165 9.84 -18.03 22.98
N GLY A 166 10.01 -19.06 23.82
CA GLY A 166 8.91 -19.92 24.28
C GLY A 166 7.76 -19.20 24.99
N SER A 167 8.07 -18.28 25.90
CA SER A 167 7.04 -17.49 26.60
C SER A 167 6.28 -16.54 25.66
N GLN A 168 6.86 -16.22 24.49
CA GLN A 168 6.38 -15.20 23.57
C GLN A 168 5.37 -15.71 22.55
N GLY A 169 5.57 -16.95 22.09
CA GLY A 169 4.80 -17.58 21.04
C GLY A 169 3.28 -17.57 21.23
N PRO A 170 2.73 -17.98 22.40
CA PRO A 170 1.27 -18.05 22.57
C PRO A 170 0.55 -16.72 22.38
N TRP A 171 1.09 -15.62 22.91
CA TRP A 171 0.50 -14.29 22.77
C TRP A 171 0.57 -13.81 21.31
N MET A 172 1.71 -14.02 20.63
CA MET A 172 1.88 -13.64 19.23
C MET A 172 0.89 -14.40 18.34
N LYS A 173 0.75 -15.71 18.55
CA LYS A 173 -0.23 -16.54 17.83
C LYS A 173 -1.67 -16.09 18.08
N ALA A 174 -2.00 -15.67 19.30
CA ALA A 174 -3.33 -15.14 19.62
C ALA A 174 -3.60 -13.82 18.85
N LEU A 175 -2.62 -12.90 18.82
CA LEU A 175 -2.72 -11.67 18.05
C LEU A 175 -2.83 -11.95 16.54
N ASP A 176 -1.96 -12.80 16.00
CA ASP A 176 -1.97 -13.18 14.59
C ASP A 176 -3.30 -13.82 14.18
N LYS A 177 -3.89 -14.63 15.06
CA LYS A 177 -5.23 -15.19 14.84
C LYS A 177 -6.29 -14.09 14.72
N LEU A 178 -6.31 -13.12 15.64
CA LEU A 178 -7.25 -11.99 15.60
C LEU A 178 -7.08 -11.15 14.32
N ILE A 179 -5.84 -10.93 13.90
CA ILE A 179 -5.51 -10.21 12.67
C ILE A 179 -6.05 -10.97 11.46
N LEU A 180 -5.81 -12.29 11.37
CA LEU A 180 -6.25 -13.14 10.27
C LEU A 180 -7.78 -13.26 10.19
N ASP A 181 -8.43 -13.55 11.32
CA ASP A 181 -9.89 -13.67 11.41
C ASP A 181 -10.59 -12.36 11.02
N GLY A 182 -9.90 -11.23 11.22
CA GLY A 182 -10.36 -9.90 10.87
C GLY A 182 -10.22 -9.47 9.42
N SER A 183 -9.64 -10.31 8.55
CA SER A 183 -9.33 -9.95 7.17
C SER A 183 -10.58 -9.78 6.33
N THR A 184 -10.74 -8.64 5.67
CA THR A 184 -11.82 -8.39 4.71
C THR A 184 -11.28 -7.91 3.38
N LEU A 185 -12.15 -7.75 2.37
CA LEU A 185 -11.74 -7.20 1.07
C LEU A 185 -11.10 -5.81 1.22
N SER A 186 -11.76 -4.90 1.94
CA SER A 186 -11.38 -3.50 2.15
C SER A 186 -10.40 -3.27 3.31
N ALA A 187 -10.18 -4.29 4.14
CA ALA A 187 -9.30 -4.22 5.29
C ALA A 187 -8.44 -5.50 5.37
N PRO A 188 -7.58 -5.73 4.35
CA PRO A 188 -6.82 -6.97 4.25
C PRO A 188 -5.79 -7.12 5.36
N SER A 189 -5.62 -8.36 5.79
CA SER A 189 -4.61 -8.75 6.77
C SER A 189 -3.95 -10.09 6.46
N ASP A 190 -3.86 -10.42 5.18
CA ASP A 190 -3.32 -11.67 4.64
C ASP A 190 -1.84 -11.56 4.20
N LEU A 191 -1.12 -10.51 4.61
CA LEU A 191 0.34 -10.40 4.49
C LEU A 191 1.01 -11.19 5.62
N ARG A 192 1.59 -12.36 5.30
CA ARG A 192 1.99 -13.40 6.25
C ARG A 192 3.48 -13.41 6.59
N PHE A 193 3.97 -12.51 7.43
CA PHE A 193 5.37 -12.58 7.90
C PHE A 193 5.61 -13.70 8.92
N ASP A 194 4.55 -14.25 9.53
CA ASP A 194 4.62 -15.43 10.40
C ASP A 194 5.14 -16.70 9.70
N LEU A 195 5.09 -16.73 8.36
CA LEU A 195 5.63 -17.82 7.54
C LEU A 195 7.15 -17.71 7.30
N VAL A 196 7.79 -16.63 7.73
CA VAL A 196 9.24 -16.50 7.65
C VAL A 196 9.90 -17.45 8.65
N ASP A 197 10.91 -18.18 8.20
CA ASP A 197 11.63 -19.13 9.04
C ASP A 197 12.24 -18.44 10.27
N LYS A 198 11.82 -18.89 11.45
CA LYS A 198 12.28 -18.39 12.76
C LYS A 198 13.76 -18.66 13.04
N HIS A 199 14.41 -19.56 12.28
CA HIS A 199 15.87 -19.75 12.36
C HIS A 199 16.65 -18.59 11.73
N LEU A 200 15.97 -17.71 11.00
CA LEU A 200 16.56 -16.50 10.43
C LEU A 200 16.52 -15.30 11.39
N LEU A 201 16.27 -15.53 12.68
CA LEU A 201 16.35 -14.52 13.72
C LEU A 201 17.77 -14.45 14.30
N ASN A 202 18.16 -13.26 14.75
CA ASN A 202 19.42 -13.04 15.47
C ASN A 202 19.43 -13.79 16.80
N LYS A 203 20.58 -13.74 17.50
CA LYS A 203 20.75 -14.35 18.84
C LYS A 203 19.73 -13.88 19.87
N ASP A 204 19.15 -12.69 19.69
CA ASP A 204 18.07 -12.20 20.53
C ASP A 204 16.73 -12.90 20.29
N ALA A 205 16.61 -13.75 19.27
CA ALA A 205 15.41 -14.50 18.92
C ALA A 205 14.15 -13.64 18.65
N ILE A 206 14.33 -12.37 18.31
CA ILE A 206 13.26 -11.41 17.99
C ILE A 206 13.54 -10.73 16.66
N HIS A 207 14.74 -10.16 16.50
CA HIS A 207 15.07 -9.36 15.34
C HIS A 207 15.56 -10.26 14.20
N PRO A 208 15.07 -10.10 12.96
CA PRO A 208 15.57 -10.85 11.82
C PRO A 208 17.05 -10.56 11.55
N THR A 209 17.79 -11.59 11.17
CA THR A 209 19.10 -11.45 10.51
C THR A 209 18.93 -10.75 9.16
N SER A 210 20.03 -10.38 8.53
CA SER A 210 19.98 -9.89 7.15
C SER A 210 19.31 -10.86 6.17
N ALA A 211 19.48 -12.18 6.34
CA ALA A 211 18.79 -13.19 5.54
C ALA A 211 17.30 -13.30 5.89
N GLY A 212 16.94 -13.13 7.16
CA GLY A 212 15.55 -13.01 7.59
C GLY A 212 14.83 -11.84 6.93
N TYR A 213 15.51 -10.69 6.84
CA TYR A 213 14.99 -9.54 6.10
C TYR A 213 14.89 -9.76 4.59
N ASP A 214 15.77 -10.56 3.98
CA ASP A 214 15.60 -10.98 2.57
C ASP A 214 14.32 -11.82 2.41
N SER A 215 14.05 -12.73 3.34
CA SER A 215 12.84 -13.56 3.33
C SER A 215 11.58 -12.71 3.50
N MET A 216 11.55 -11.80 4.48
CA MET A 216 10.43 -10.87 4.66
C MET A 216 10.19 -10.02 3.40
N ALA A 217 11.25 -9.50 2.77
CA ALA A 217 11.12 -8.73 1.54
C ALA A 217 10.52 -9.57 0.40
N LYS A 218 10.90 -10.85 0.26
CA LYS A 218 10.31 -11.76 -0.73
C LYS A 218 8.82 -11.98 -0.47
N VAL A 219 8.42 -12.16 0.78
CA VAL A 219 7.00 -12.30 1.17
C VAL A 219 6.21 -11.05 0.75
N LEU A 220 6.70 -9.86 1.11
CA LEU A 220 6.02 -8.61 0.77
C LEU A 220 5.99 -8.35 -0.75
N LEU A 221 7.09 -8.59 -1.47
CA LEU A 221 7.13 -8.45 -2.93
C LEU A 221 6.14 -9.40 -3.62
N SER A 222 6.05 -10.65 -3.16
CA SER A 222 5.08 -11.61 -3.69
C SER A 222 3.65 -11.12 -3.43
N TYR A 223 3.37 -10.66 -2.22
CA TYR A 223 2.07 -10.12 -1.85
C TYR A 223 1.66 -8.93 -2.71
N LEU A 224 2.52 -7.92 -2.85
CA LEU A 224 2.27 -6.71 -3.63
C LEU A 224 2.08 -6.98 -5.12
N LYS A 225 2.82 -7.95 -5.69
CA LYS A 225 2.78 -8.22 -7.14
C LYS A 225 1.74 -9.25 -7.55
N LYS A 226 1.38 -10.19 -6.67
CA LYS A 226 0.53 -11.34 -7.04
C LYS A 226 -0.82 -11.34 -6.34
N THR A 227 -0.87 -10.93 -5.07
CA THR A 227 -2.08 -11.04 -4.26
C THR A 227 -2.89 -9.74 -4.27
N LEU A 228 -2.23 -8.62 -3.98
CA LEU A 228 -2.89 -7.34 -3.76
C LEU A 228 -3.55 -6.74 -5.02
N PRO A 229 -2.99 -6.83 -6.25
CA PRO A 229 -3.55 -6.16 -7.43
C PRO A 229 -4.99 -6.58 -7.75
N ARG A 230 -5.30 -7.89 -7.63
CA ARG A 230 -6.67 -8.38 -7.84
C ARG A 230 -7.64 -7.83 -6.80
N ARG A 231 -7.20 -7.69 -5.55
CA ARG A 231 -8.00 -7.13 -4.46
C ARG A 231 -8.26 -5.64 -4.68
N MET A 232 -7.23 -4.88 -5.02
CA MET A 232 -7.32 -3.44 -5.29
C MET A 232 -8.33 -3.14 -6.41
N ARG A 233 -8.24 -3.85 -7.55
CA ARG A 233 -9.22 -3.69 -8.64
C ARG A 233 -10.65 -4.01 -8.22
N LYS A 234 -10.85 -5.04 -7.39
CA LYS A 234 -12.20 -5.38 -6.92
C LYS A 234 -12.80 -4.32 -5.98
N LEU A 235 -11.97 -3.50 -5.34
CA LEU A 235 -12.43 -2.45 -4.43
C LEU A 235 -12.84 -1.16 -5.13
N ARG A 236 -12.47 -0.98 -6.40
CA ARG A 236 -12.69 0.25 -7.13
C ARG A 236 -13.29 -0.05 -8.50
N PRO A 237 -14.61 0.14 -8.66
CA PRO A 237 -15.23 0.01 -9.96
C PRO A 237 -14.77 1.13 -10.90
N ASP A 238 -15.00 0.85 -12.17
CA ASP A 238 -14.89 1.72 -13.33
C ASP A 238 -16.14 1.36 -14.15
N SER A 239 -17.16 2.18 -13.98
CA SER A 239 -18.54 1.87 -14.35
C SER A 239 -18.79 1.98 -15.85
N ASP A 240 -18.16 2.95 -16.51
CA ASP A 240 -18.25 3.18 -17.96
C ASP A 240 -17.07 2.61 -18.77
N LYS A 241 -16.00 2.17 -18.09
CA LYS A 241 -14.84 1.46 -18.65
C LYS A 241 -13.95 2.33 -19.50
N ASP A 242 -13.86 3.61 -19.16
CA ASP A 242 -12.99 4.56 -19.84
C ASP A 242 -11.52 4.48 -19.39
N GLY A 243 -11.26 3.78 -18.27
CA GLY A 243 -9.93 3.68 -17.68
C GLY A 243 -9.68 4.64 -16.50
N VAL A 244 -10.73 5.16 -15.85
CA VAL A 244 -10.67 5.91 -14.58
C VAL A 244 -11.54 5.19 -13.53
N PHE A 245 -11.16 5.24 -12.25
CA PHE A 245 -12.04 4.71 -11.20
C PHE A 245 -13.18 5.70 -10.91
N ASP A 246 -14.41 5.24 -10.68
CA ASP A 246 -15.57 6.09 -10.34
C ASP A 246 -15.28 7.09 -9.19
N ILE A 247 -14.53 6.62 -8.19
CA ILE A 247 -14.15 7.45 -7.04
C ILE A 247 -13.14 8.54 -7.42
N ALA A 248 -12.27 8.29 -8.40
CA ALA A 248 -11.29 9.25 -8.87
C ALA A 248 -11.91 10.28 -9.82
N GLU A 249 -12.81 9.84 -10.69
CA GLU A 249 -13.61 10.74 -11.52
C GLU A 249 -14.32 11.79 -10.68
N THR A 250 -15.09 11.35 -9.67
CA THR A 250 -15.83 12.27 -8.79
C THR A 250 -14.94 13.07 -7.84
N ALA A 251 -13.94 12.45 -7.22
CA ALA A 251 -13.16 13.10 -6.17
C ALA A 251 -11.98 13.93 -6.67
N ARG A 252 -11.50 13.69 -7.90
CA ARG A 252 -10.26 14.27 -8.41
C ARG A 252 -10.41 14.97 -9.76
N PHE A 253 -11.13 14.37 -10.71
CA PHE A 253 -11.15 14.86 -12.09
C PHE A 253 -12.40 15.68 -12.44
N GLY A 254 -13.49 15.47 -11.71
CA GLY A 254 -14.77 16.14 -11.95
C GLY A 254 -15.49 15.64 -13.21
N THR A 255 -15.25 14.38 -13.61
CA THR A 255 -15.89 13.68 -14.73
C THR A 255 -17.09 12.86 -14.26
N ASP A 256 -17.92 12.35 -15.19
CA ASP A 256 -19.11 11.55 -14.90
C ASP A 256 -18.81 10.04 -15.00
N PRO A 257 -18.87 9.27 -13.89
CA PRO A 257 -18.56 7.84 -13.89
C PRO A 257 -19.44 6.92 -14.73
N GLN A 258 -20.47 7.47 -15.36
CA GLN A 258 -21.37 6.72 -16.24
C GLN A 258 -21.25 7.17 -17.70
N ASN A 259 -20.35 8.10 -17.99
CA ASN A 259 -20.15 8.64 -19.32
C ASN A 259 -18.65 8.66 -19.64
N PRO A 260 -18.18 7.77 -20.54
CA PRO A 260 -16.75 7.63 -20.79
C PRO A 260 -16.13 8.85 -21.48
N ASP A 261 -16.92 9.79 -21.98
CA ASP A 261 -16.52 11.01 -22.68
C ASP A 261 -17.37 12.16 -22.11
N THR A 262 -16.89 12.74 -21.01
CA THR A 262 -17.65 13.67 -20.17
C THR A 262 -18.07 14.94 -20.92
N ASP A 263 -17.23 15.42 -21.84
CA ASP A 263 -17.51 16.65 -22.60
C ASP A 263 -18.09 16.41 -24.00
N GLY A 264 -18.08 15.17 -24.49
CA GLY A 264 -18.73 14.73 -25.71
C GLY A 264 -17.95 15.07 -26.98
N ASP A 265 -16.63 15.22 -26.90
CA ASP A 265 -15.77 15.56 -28.03
C ASP A 265 -15.29 14.35 -28.86
N GLY A 266 -15.57 13.14 -28.37
CA GLY A 266 -15.22 11.87 -29.00
C GLY A 266 -13.92 11.23 -28.50
N VAL A 267 -13.26 11.81 -27.48
CA VAL A 267 -12.13 11.21 -26.76
C VAL A 267 -12.57 10.84 -25.35
N ASN A 268 -12.19 9.66 -24.85
CA ASN A 268 -12.61 9.24 -23.52
C ASN A 268 -11.77 9.90 -22.41
N ASP A 269 -12.34 10.09 -21.22
CA ASP A 269 -11.72 10.88 -20.15
C ASP A 269 -10.38 10.26 -19.71
N GLY A 270 -10.32 8.94 -19.59
CA GLY A 270 -9.10 8.20 -19.30
C GLY A 270 -7.96 8.46 -20.29
N GLN A 271 -8.24 8.53 -21.60
CA GLN A 271 -7.24 8.83 -22.62
C GLN A 271 -6.77 10.29 -22.51
N GLU A 272 -7.70 11.22 -22.33
CA GLU A 272 -7.37 12.63 -22.15
C GLU A 272 -6.49 12.86 -20.92
N LEU A 273 -6.87 12.26 -19.79
CA LEU A 273 -6.10 12.33 -18.57
C LEU A 273 -4.73 11.69 -18.77
N PHE A 274 -4.63 10.41 -19.13
CA PHE A 274 -3.39 9.65 -18.98
C PHE A 274 -2.49 9.59 -20.22
N VAL A 275 -3.00 9.97 -21.40
CA VAL A 275 -2.26 9.91 -22.67
C VAL A 275 -2.08 11.31 -23.27
N ASN A 276 -3.17 12.03 -23.53
CA ASN A 276 -3.12 13.31 -24.24
C ASN A 276 -2.70 14.46 -23.32
N ASN A 277 -2.99 14.35 -22.02
CA ASN A 277 -2.87 15.42 -21.02
C ASN A 277 -3.74 16.66 -21.37
N THR A 278 -4.99 16.42 -21.77
CA THR A 278 -6.05 17.43 -21.99
C THR A 278 -7.03 17.46 -20.80
N ASP A 279 -7.95 18.43 -20.75
CA ASP A 279 -8.99 18.53 -19.70
C ASP A 279 -10.26 17.83 -20.19
N PRO A 280 -10.70 16.71 -19.58
CA PRO A 280 -11.82 15.88 -20.06
C PRO A 280 -13.21 16.51 -19.85
N ARG A 281 -13.26 17.83 -19.73
CA ARG A 281 -14.46 18.60 -19.44
C ARG A 281 -14.56 19.79 -20.39
N VAL A 282 -13.67 19.86 -21.38
CA VAL A 282 -13.51 20.94 -22.33
C VAL A 282 -13.26 20.33 -23.71
N PRO A 283 -14.25 20.38 -24.62
CA PRO A 283 -14.12 19.78 -25.93
C PRO A 283 -12.90 20.31 -26.71
N ASN A 284 -12.14 19.41 -27.33
CA ASN A 284 -10.94 19.72 -28.10
C ASN A 284 -11.21 20.34 -29.50
#